data_AF-A0A1K1RB39-F1
#
_entry.id   AF-A0A1K1RB39-F1
#
_cell.length_a   1.000
_cell.length_b   1.000
_cell.length_c   1.000
_cell.angle_alpha   90.00
_cell.angle_beta   90.00
_cell.angle_gamma   90.00
#
_symmetry.space_group_name_H-M   'P 1'
#
loop_
_entity.id
_entity.type
_entity.pdbx_description
1 polymer ?
#
loop_
_entity_poly.entity_id
_entity_poly.type
_entity_poly.pdbx_seq_one_letter_code
_entity_poly.pdbx_strand_id
1 'polypeptide(L)'
;MDKRISAVLLTLLVAAPLAASAQTGRQGDNGWTPPGDSSGTVIGAAGGCGITDMPAFAAVIATKPTPAHFSALYSCVQLVLPGDKASMEMRLDNSRYFAELDSVGRIVGGSFR
;
A
#
# COMPACT_ATOMS: atom_id res chain seq x y z
N MET A 1 -38.09 -36.76 -4.04
CA MET A 1 -38.42 -37.07 -2.62
C MET A 1 -38.03 -35.90 -1.75
N ASP A 2 -39.03 -35.09 -1.48
CA ASP A 2 -39.06 -33.90 -0.62
C ASP A 2 -38.77 -34.22 0.85
N LYS A 3 -38.11 -33.30 1.56
CA LYS A 3 -38.20 -33.24 3.02
C LYS A 3 -38.18 -31.79 3.54
N ARG A 4 -39.39 -31.22 3.52
CA ARG A 4 -40.09 -30.51 4.60
C ARG A 4 -39.40 -29.34 5.29
N ILE A 5 -39.98 -28.18 4.98
CA ILE A 5 -40.05 -26.91 5.69
C ILE A 5 -40.46 -27.10 7.18
N SER A 6 -39.80 -26.38 8.08
CA SER A 6 -40.33 -25.91 9.37
C SER A 6 -39.50 -24.68 9.78
N ALA A 7 -39.99 -23.45 9.62
CA ALA A 7 -41.05 -22.77 10.38
C ALA A 7 -40.54 -22.07 11.66
N VAL A 8 -40.47 -20.74 11.54
CA VAL A 8 -40.91 -19.72 12.53
C VAL A 8 -40.08 -19.51 13.80
N LEU A 9 -39.56 -18.28 13.97
CA LEU A 9 -39.80 -17.31 15.09
C LEU A 9 -38.70 -16.23 14.99
N LEU A 10 -38.91 -15.08 14.34
CA LEU A 10 -39.62 -13.88 14.79
C LEU A 10 -39.24 -13.35 16.20
N THR A 11 -38.54 -12.21 16.17
CA THR A 11 -38.54 -11.03 17.10
C THR A 11 -37.91 -11.10 18.49
N LEU A 12 -36.94 -10.20 18.73
CA LEU A 12 -36.94 -9.13 19.78
C LEU A 12 -35.61 -8.33 19.63
N LEU A 13 -35.58 -7.09 19.12
CA LEU A 13 -35.92 -5.75 19.65
C LEU A 13 -34.99 -5.22 20.78
N VAL A 14 -34.40 -4.03 20.48
CA VAL A 14 -33.91 -2.93 21.37
C VAL A 14 -32.52 -3.03 22.00
N ALA A 15 -31.62 -2.14 21.58
CA ALA A 15 -31.26 -0.92 22.34
C ALA A 15 -30.07 -0.20 21.68
N ALA A 16 -30.34 0.95 21.06
CA ALA A 16 -29.30 1.89 20.65
C ALA A 16 -29.04 2.87 21.82
N PRO A 17 -27.78 3.12 22.23
CA PRO A 17 -27.49 4.27 23.05
C PRO A 17 -27.26 5.48 22.14
N LEU A 18 -28.18 6.46 22.20
CA LEU A 18 -27.88 7.84 21.86
C LEU A 18 -26.94 8.41 22.93
N ALA A 19 -25.70 8.71 22.57
CA ALA A 19 -24.87 9.65 23.30
C ALA A 19 -24.71 10.89 22.44
N ALA A 20 -25.55 11.89 22.72
CA ALA A 20 -25.34 13.26 22.30
C ALA A 20 -24.31 13.88 23.25
N SER A 21 -23.17 14.29 22.74
CA SER A 21 -22.28 15.24 23.40
C SER A 21 -21.93 16.36 22.42
N ALA A 22 -22.19 17.56 22.91
CA ALA A 22 -22.20 18.84 22.23
C ALA A 22 -20.92 19.17 21.45
N GLN A 23 -21.12 19.82 20.29
CA GLN A 23 -20.10 20.59 19.60
C GLN A 23 -19.81 21.86 20.39
N THR A 24 -18.57 22.11 20.81
CA THR A 24 -18.09 23.43 21.21
C THR A 24 -16.59 23.50 20.94
N GLY A 25 -16.19 24.48 20.13
CA GLY A 25 -14.78 24.89 19.99
C GLY A 25 -14.18 24.65 18.61
N ARG A 26 -14.41 25.58 17.68
CA ARG A 26 -13.43 25.87 16.63
C ARG A 26 -12.20 26.50 17.31
N GLN A 27 -11.07 25.82 17.27
CA GLN A 27 -9.76 26.43 17.48
C GLN A 27 -8.76 25.65 16.63
N GLY A 28 -8.00 26.36 15.79
CA GLY A 28 -7.12 25.75 14.80
C GLY A 28 -6.01 24.94 15.46
N ASP A 29 -5.95 23.65 15.12
CA ASP A 29 -4.82 22.78 15.43
C ASP A 29 -4.46 22.02 14.16
N ASN A 30 -3.31 22.38 13.60
CA ASN A 30 -2.61 21.71 12.51
C ASN A 30 -1.97 20.42 13.06
N GLY A 31 -2.83 19.53 13.56
CA GLY A 31 -2.49 18.27 14.19
C GLY A 31 -2.66 17.11 13.22
N TRP A 32 -1.63 16.89 12.39
CA TRP A 32 -1.43 15.62 11.70
C TRP A 32 -1.53 14.48 12.72
N THR A 33 -2.56 13.65 12.56
CA THR A 33 -2.71 12.38 13.27
C THR A 33 -2.31 11.28 12.31
N PRO A 34 -1.23 10.52 12.57
CA PRO A 34 -0.98 9.30 11.81
C PRO A 34 -2.07 8.28 12.15
N PRO A 35 -2.82 7.73 11.19
CA PRO A 35 -3.64 6.56 11.46
C PRO A 35 -2.73 5.36 11.73
N GLY A 36 -3.04 4.64 12.80
CA GLY A 36 -2.22 3.57 13.37
C GLY A 36 -2.04 2.32 12.50
N ASP A 37 -1.01 1.58 12.90
CA ASP A 37 -0.93 0.13 12.92
C ASP A 37 -1.46 -0.62 11.69
N SER A 38 -0.74 -0.45 10.58
CA SER A 38 -0.53 -1.55 9.64
C SER A 38 0.93 -1.94 9.74
N SER A 39 1.22 -3.08 10.37
CA SER A 39 2.52 -3.76 10.26
C SER A 39 2.71 -4.26 8.82
N GLY A 40 2.85 -3.32 7.89
CA GLY A 40 3.54 -3.47 6.63
C GLY A 40 4.64 -2.43 6.69
N THR A 41 5.89 -2.88 6.70
CA THR A 41 7.07 -2.02 6.78
C THR A 41 6.93 -0.81 5.85
N VAL A 42 6.62 0.35 6.41
CA VAL A 42 6.78 1.64 5.71
C VAL A 42 8.27 1.95 5.67
N ILE A 43 8.99 1.25 4.78
CA ILE A 43 10.37 1.60 4.39
C ILE A 43 10.29 2.85 3.53
N GLY A 44 10.09 4.01 4.17
CA GLY A 44 9.95 5.28 3.49
C GLY A 44 9.58 6.41 4.43
N ALA A 45 10.46 6.76 5.36
CA ALA A 45 10.30 7.96 6.16
C ALA A 45 11.63 8.70 6.35
N ALA A 46 12.05 9.43 5.32
CA ALA A 46 12.82 10.68 5.43
C ALA A 46 12.90 11.39 4.04
N GLY A 47 11.90 12.22 3.72
CA GLY A 47 12.06 13.39 2.83
C GLY A 47 12.02 13.21 1.31
N GLY A 48 11.97 12.00 0.75
CA GLY A 48 11.87 11.79 -0.70
C GLY A 48 11.20 10.47 -1.06
N CYS A 49 10.61 10.39 -2.25
CA CYS A 49 9.96 9.19 -2.79
C CYS A 49 10.94 8.05 -3.16
N GLY A 50 12.22 8.22 -2.89
CA GLY A 50 13.29 7.33 -3.28
C GLY A 50 13.66 6.27 -2.26
N ILE A 51 14.26 5.18 -2.73
CA ILE A 51 14.79 4.12 -1.87
C ILE A 51 16.08 4.58 -1.20
N THR A 52 16.07 4.60 0.14
CA THR A 52 17.24 4.92 0.98
C THR A 52 17.88 3.65 1.56
N ASP A 53 17.08 2.64 1.89
CA ASP A 53 17.55 1.35 2.40
C ASP A 53 17.76 0.34 1.26
N MET A 54 18.97 0.39 0.69
CA MET A 54 19.37 -0.49 -0.41
C MET A 54 19.47 -1.98 -0.01
N PRO A 55 19.99 -2.36 1.17
CA PRO A 55 19.97 -3.76 1.62
C PRO A 55 18.56 -4.33 1.75
N ALA A 56 17.61 -3.61 2.36
CA ALA A 56 16.23 -4.07 2.48
C ALA A 56 15.57 -4.19 1.10
N PHE A 57 15.82 -3.23 0.21
CA PHE A 57 15.35 -3.28 -1.17
C PHE A 57 15.88 -4.53 -1.91
N ALA A 58 17.18 -4.82 -1.82
CA ALA A 58 17.78 -5.99 -2.46
C ALA A 58 17.15 -7.30 -1.94
N ALA A 59 16.84 -7.38 -0.64
CA ALA A 59 16.15 -8.52 -0.06
C ALA A 59 14.74 -8.72 -0.65
N VAL A 60 13.99 -7.64 -0.88
CA VAL A 60 12.68 -7.70 -1.54
C VAL A 60 12.81 -8.18 -2.98
N ILE A 61 13.75 -7.61 -3.77
CA ILE A 61 13.96 -8.05 -5.17
C ILE A 61 14.37 -9.53 -5.23
N ALA A 62 15.16 -10.03 -4.28
CA ALA A 62 15.55 -11.43 -4.23
C ALA A 62 14.35 -12.40 -4.09
N THR A 63 13.22 -11.94 -3.54
CA THR A 63 11.97 -12.73 -3.48
C THR A 63 11.26 -12.88 -4.83
N LYS A 64 11.76 -12.19 -5.87
CA LYS A 64 11.17 -12.09 -7.21
C LYS A 64 9.72 -11.60 -7.19
N PRO A 65 9.45 -10.38 -6.70
CA PRO A 65 8.10 -9.87 -6.56
C PRO A 65 7.46 -9.66 -7.94
N THR A 66 6.12 -9.71 -7.98
CA THR A 66 5.39 -9.26 -9.18
C THR A 66 5.43 -7.72 -9.24
N PRO A 67 5.27 -7.11 -10.43
CA PRO A 67 5.15 -5.67 -10.55
C PRO A 67 4.06 -5.06 -9.66
N ALA A 68 2.91 -5.72 -9.56
CA ALA A 68 1.81 -5.28 -8.70
C ALA A 68 2.20 -5.30 -7.21
N HIS A 69 2.93 -6.32 -6.76
CA HIS A 69 3.43 -6.38 -5.39
C HIS A 69 4.43 -5.26 -5.14
N PHE A 70 5.38 -5.05 -6.06
CA PHE A 70 6.37 -3.98 -5.94
C PHE A 70 5.71 -2.60 -5.80
N SER A 71 4.75 -2.26 -6.65
CA SER A 71 4.05 -0.98 -6.60
C SER A 71 3.21 -0.81 -5.34
N ALA A 72 2.76 -1.90 -4.71
CA ALA A 72 2.06 -1.85 -3.43
C ALA A 72 3.00 -1.54 -2.25
N LEU A 73 4.23 -2.07 -2.29
CA LEU A 73 5.25 -1.81 -1.27
C LEU A 73 5.92 -0.44 -1.44
N TYR A 74 6.17 -0.05 -2.69
CA TYR A 74 6.91 1.14 -3.06
C TYR A 74 6.05 2.05 -3.95
N SER A 75 4.89 2.47 -3.45
CA SER A 75 3.93 3.30 -4.20
C SER A 75 4.49 4.65 -4.66
N CYS A 76 5.53 5.13 -3.97
CA CYS A 76 6.22 6.37 -4.29
C CYS A 76 7.31 6.19 -5.35
N VAL A 77 7.79 4.97 -5.58
CA VAL A 77 8.84 4.67 -6.57
C VAL A 77 8.19 4.41 -7.92
N GLN A 78 8.65 5.12 -8.93
CA GLN A 78 8.25 4.90 -10.31
C GLN A 78 8.88 3.60 -10.82
N LEU A 79 8.07 2.55 -10.95
CA LEU A 79 8.45 1.31 -11.60
C LEU A 79 8.32 1.46 -13.13
N VAL A 80 9.39 1.15 -13.86
CA VAL A 80 9.41 1.12 -15.33
C VAL A 80 9.67 -0.32 -15.77
N LEU A 81 8.76 -0.89 -16.55
CA LEU A 81 8.85 -2.26 -17.05
C LEU A 81 9.52 -2.30 -18.44
N PRO A 82 10.03 -3.48 -18.87
CA PRO A 82 10.53 -3.66 -20.21
C PRO A 82 9.46 -3.31 -21.26
N GLY A 83 9.76 -2.37 -22.15
CA GLY A 83 8.85 -1.89 -23.19
C GLY A 83 8.10 -0.60 -22.85
N ASP A 84 8.10 -0.18 -21.58
CA ASP A 84 7.54 1.10 -21.19
C ASP A 84 8.34 2.26 -21.78
N LYS A 85 7.62 3.36 -22.07
CA LYS A 85 8.24 4.61 -22.51
C LYS A 85 8.56 5.44 -21.27
N ALA A 86 9.86 5.63 -21.01
CA ALA A 86 10.35 6.53 -19.96
C ALA A 86 11.02 7.77 -20.58
N SER A 87 10.93 8.90 -19.88
CA SER A 87 11.65 10.12 -20.23
C SER A 87 13.16 9.95 -19.98
N MET A 88 13.98 10.62 -20.81
CA MET A 88 15.44 10.67 -20.65
C MET A 88 15.91 11.59 -19.50
N GLU A 89 15.02 11.92 -18.57
CA GLU A 89 15.36 12.69 -17.38
C GLU A 89 16.28 11.87 -16.49
N MET A 90 17.39 12.47 -16.03
CA MET A 90 18.32 11.82 -15.11
C MET A 90 17.85 12.05 -13.67
N ARG A 91 17.65 10.98 -12.89
CA ARG A 91 17.26 11.05 -11.47
C ARG A 91 18.30 10.36 -10.60
N LEU A 92 18.72 11.03 -9.53
CA LEU A 92 19.78 10.55 -8.62
C LEU A 92 19.26 10.20 -7.23
N ASP A 93 17.95 10.33 -7.02
CA ASP A 93 17.28 10.14 -5.74
C ASP A 93 16.70 8.73 -5.57
N ASN A 94 16.99 7.78 -6.47
CA ASN A 94 16.46 6.41 -6.43
C ASN A 94 14.92 6.33 -6.44
N SER A 95 14.21 7.33 -6.98
CA SER A 95 12.75 7.32 -7.11
C SER A 95 12.24 6.61 -8.35
N ARG A 96 13.12 6.14 -9.24
CA ARG A 96 12.71 5.43 -10.46
C ARG A 96 13.54 4.16 -10.66
N TYR A 97 12.85 3.03 -10.76
CA TYR A 97 13.46 1.72 -10.91
C TYR A 97 13.08 1.11 -12.26
N PHE A 98 14.09 0.81 -13.08
CA PHE A 98 13.92 0.09 -14.33
C PHE A 98 14.08 -1.39 -14.04
N ALA A 99 12.96 -2.12 -14.04
CA ALA A 99 12.93 -3.53 -13.68
C ALA A 99 13.29 -4.43 -14.86
N GLU A 100 14.03 -5.50 -14.55
CA GLU A 100 14.21 -6.65 -15.40
C GLU A 100 13.22 -7.73 -14.96
N LEU A 101 12.53 -8.33 -15.93
CA LEU A 101 11.54 -9.37 -15.68
C LEU A 101 12.04 -10.73 -16.16
N ASP A 102 11.65 -11.79 -15.46
CA ASP A 102 11.79 -13.16 -15.95
C ASP A 102 10.71 -13.53 -17.00
N SER A 103 10.79 -14.76 -17.49
CA SER A 103 9.85 -15.34 -18.46
C SER A 103 8.40 -15.39 -17.99
N VAL A 104 8.14 -15.28 -16.68
CA VAL A 104 6.80 -15.29 -16.09
C VAL A 104 6.37 -13.91 -15.58
N GLY A 105 7.16 -12.86 -15.87
CA GLY A 105 6.83 -11.47 -15.57
C GLY A 105 7.13 -11.05 -14.13
N ARG A 106 8.00 -11.75 -13.41
CA ARG A 106 8.45 -11.36 -12.05
C ARG A 106 9.72 -10.53 -12.14
N ILE A 107 9.85 -9.57 -11.24
CA ILE A 107 11.04 -8.72 -11.15
C ILE A 107 12.20 -9.57 -10.64
N VAL A 108 13.26 -9.71 -11.43
CA VAL A 108 14.48 -10.45 -11.06
C VAL A 108 15.69 -9.56 -10.85
N GLY A 109 15.59 -8.30 -11.26
CA GLY A 109 16.69 -7.36 -11.24
C GLY A 109 16.25 -6.01 -11.77
N GLY A 110 17.23 -5.14 -12.05
CA GLY A 110 16.98 -3.79 -12.51
C GLY A 110 18.00 -2.77 -12.01
N SER A 111 17.74 -1.49 -12.29
CA SER A 111 18.62 -0.39 -11.88
C SER A 111 17.86 0.91 -11.65
N PHE A 112 18.34 1.75 -10.74
CA PHE A 112 17.88 3.13 -10.57
C PHE A 112 18.58 4.05 -11.58
N ARG A 113 17.84 4.92 -12.27
CA ARG A 113 18.34 5.89 -13.25
C ARG A 113 17.40 7.09 -13.36
#